data_AF-A0A3A6HM96-F1
#
_entry.id   AF-A0A3A6HM96-F1
#
_cell.length_a   1.000
_cell.length_b   1.000
_cell.length_c   1.000
_cell.angle_alpha   90.00
_cell.angle_beta   90.00
_cell.angle_gamma   90.00
#
_symmetry.space_group_name_H-M   'P 1'
#
loop_
_entity.id
_entity.type
_entity.pdbx_description
1 polymer ?
#
loop_
_entity_poly.entity_id
_entity_poly.type
_entity_poly.pdbx_seq_one_letter_code
_entity_poly.pdbx_strand_id
1 'polypeptide(L)'
;MERIALLADIHGNSTALKAVLKDCRQNHIQKFILLGDLFTKGPDPAGVFRQLQRLPTLAAVAGNTDDWLLAAGGLTARQAALTAFTRKELPEPALTYLASLRRSLLLEREGFRIFLSHYPQLPPFSESPDLLICGHTHIPSLFTWENTLSCNPGSIGAPYDRDPRSSYGILTLSAQPGFEIRRISYDTLEELRLAQQKAIPFFSLYEPSIQYGIRSNTPPQATFIKPEAP
;
A
#
# COMPACT_ATOMS: atom_id res chain seq x y z
N MET A 1 -9.99 -17.78 15.95
CA MET A 1 -10.09 -17.05 14.67
C MET A 1 -9.44 -15.70 14.85
N GLU A 2 -8.39 -15.44 14.07
CA GLU A 2 -7.64 -14.18 14.12
C GLU A 2 -7.87 -13.38 12.83
N ARG A 3 -8.04 -12.06 12.95
CA ARG A 3 -8.21 -11.14 11.80
C ARG A 3 -7.11 -10.08 11.81
N ILE A 4 -6.43 -9.92 10.67
CA ILE A 4 -5.26 -9.06 10.51
C ILE A 4 -5.49 -8.16 9.28
N ALA A 5 -5.33 -6.85 9.44
CA ALA A 5 -5.35 -5.92 8.31
C ALA A 5 -3.99 -5.92 7.59
N LEU A 6 -4.02 -6.09 6.27
CA LEU A 6 -2.87 -6.00 5.40
C LEU A 6 -2.89 -4.62 4.72
N LEU A 7 -1.88 -3.81 5.01
CA LEU A 7 -1.76 -2.44 4.50
C LEU A 7 -0.56 -2.36 3.55
N ALA A 8 -0.79 -1.95 2.31
CA ALA A 8 0.25 -1.85 1.28
C ALA A 8 0.14 -0.52 0.52
N ASP A 9 1.27 -0.08 -0.03
CA ASP A 9 1.35 1.01 -1.01
C ASP A 9 0.60 2.27 -0.54
N ILE A 10 0.88 2.69 0.71
CA ILE A 10 0.28 3.86 1.36
C ILE A 10 0.77 5.15 0.73
N HIS A 11 2.03 5.16 0.28
CA HIS A 11 2.60 6.22 -0.54
C HIS A 11 2.42 7.64 0.02
N GLY A 12 2.55 7.83 1.33
CA GLY A 12 2.42 9.17 1.93
C GLY A 12 1.02 9.76 1.88
N ASN A 13 0.00 8.97 1.51
CA ASN A 13 -1.40 9.38 1.49
C ASN A 13 -2.03 9.18 2.89
N SER A 14 -1.79 10.17 3.75
CA SER A 14 -2.24 10.19 5.14
C SER A 14 -3.77 10.22 5.25
N THR A 15 -4.45 10.85 4.29
CA THR A 15 -5.92 10.95 4.24
C THR A 15 -6.58 9.60 3.98
N ALA A 16 -6.07 8.83 3.00
CA ALA A 16 -6.54 7.48 2.71
C ALA A 16 -6.25 6.52 3.87
N LEU A 17 -5.03 6.56 4.44
CA LEU A 17 -4.69 5.73 5.59
C LEU A 17 -5.63 5.99 6.78
N LYS A 18 -5.94 7.25 7.07
CA LYS A 18 -6.88 7.61 8.15
C LYS A 18 -8.26 7.00 7.94
N ALA A 19 -8.75 6.99 6.71
CA ALA A 19 -10.04 6.36 6.36
C ALA A 19 -9.99 4.83 6.54
N VAL A 20 -8.92 4.17 6.09
CA VAL A 20 -8.71 2.73 6.27
C VAL A 20 -8.63 2.34 7.75
N LEU A 21 -7.87 3.10 8.55
CA LEU A 21 -7.75 2.83 10.00
C LEU A 21 -9.08 3.06 10.74
N LYS A 22 -9.91 4.00 10.27
CA LYS A 22 -11.27 4.19 10.79
C LYS A 22 -12.14 2.96 10.51
N ASP A 23 -12.12 2.42 9.28
CA ASP A 23 -12.84 1.18 8.93
C ASP A 23 -12.33 -0.01 9.75
N CYS A 24 -11.01 -0.17 9.89
CA CYS A 24 -10.41 -1.22 10.73
C CYS A 24 -10.93 -1.15 12.17
N ARG A 25 -10.96 0.04 12.77
CA ARG A 25 -11.48 0.24 14.13
C ARG A 25 -12.98 -0.10 14.24
N GLN A 26 -13.78 0.32 13.26
CA GLN A 26 -15.22 0.02 13.21
C GLN A 26 -15.49 -1.48 13.09
N ASN A 27 -14.58 -2.23 12.46
CA ASN A 27 -14.67 -3.68 12.30
C ASN A 27 -13.85 -4.45 13.34
N HIS A 28 -13.43 -3.79 14.42
CA HIS A 28 -12.66 -4.38 15.54
C HIS A 28 -11.35 -5.08 15.12
N ILE A 29 -10.70 -4.61 14.06
CA ILE A 29 -9.40 -5.11 13.60
C ILE A 29 -8.30 -4.37 14.33
N GLN A 30 -7.47 -5.13 15.06
CA GLN A 30 -6.45 -4.58 15.98
C GLN A 30 -5.06 -5.13 15.71
N LYS A 31 -4.82 -5.79 14.57
CA LYS A 31 -3.52 -6.36 14.22
C LYS A 31 -3.23 -6.01 12.77
N PHE A 32 -2.02 -5.58 12.50
CA PHE A 32 -1.65 -5.00 11.21
C PHE A 32 -0.37 -5.64 10.68
N ILE A 33 -0.33 -5.84 9.36
CA ILE A 33 0.89 -6.15 8.61
C ILE A 33 1.09 -5.06 7.57
N LEU A 34 2.32 -4.54 7.48
CA LEU A 34 2.69 -3.53 6.49
C LEU A 34 3.49 -4.17 5.36
N LEU A 35 3.09 -3.92 4.12
CA LEU A 35 3.65 -4.56 2.93
C LEU A 35 4.51 -3.60 2.10
N GLY A 36 5.02 -2.53 2.71
CA GLY A 36 5.95 -1.58 2.10
C GLY A 36 5.29 -0.46 1.30
N ASP A 37 6.14 0.38 0.73
CA ASP A 37 5.80 1.59 -0.02
C ASP A 37 4.98 2.58 0.83
N LEU A 38 5.56 2.98 1.96
CA LEU A 38 4.84 3.67 3.02
C LEU A 38 4.70 5.17 2.76
N PHE A 39 5.76 5.83 2.26
CA PHE A 39 5.88 7.29 2.40
C PHE A 39 5.99 8.06 1.07
N THR A 40 6.64 7.50 0.07
CA THR A 40 7.00 8.24 -1.15
C THR A 40 5.79 8.38 -2.09
N LYS A 41 5.73 9.47 -2.88
CA LYS A 41 4.72 9.86 -3.91
C LYS A 41 3.65 10.84 -3.42
N GLY A 42 3.06 10.61 -2.25
CA GLY A 42 2.00 11.44 -1.69
C GLY A 42 2.53 12.62 -0.86
N PRO A 43 1.61 13.50 -0.41
CA PRO A 43 1.94 14.78 0.17
C PRO A 43 2.22 14.76 1.69
N ASP A 44 1.80 13.73 2.43
CA ASP A 44 1.90 13.73 3.90
C ASP A 44 2.57 12.47 4.47
N PRO A 45 3.85 12.22 4.14
CA PRO A 45 4.59 11.09 4.70
C PRO A 45 4.77 11.21 6.22
N ALA A 46 4.86 12.43 6.76
CA ALA A 46 4.93 12.67 8.20
C ALA A 46 3.66 12.24 8.92
N GLY A 47 2.48 12.54 8.36
CA GLY A 47 1.20 12.10 8.90
C GLY A 47 1.02 10.59 8.80
N VAL A 48 1.45 9.97 7.70
CA VAL A 48 1.50 8.50 7.61
C VAL A 48 2.34 7.92 8.74
N PHE A 49 3.55 8.43 8.97
CA PHE A 49 4.42 7.93 10.05
C PHE A 49 3.75 8.05 11.43
N ARG A 50 3.18 9.21 11.76
CA ARG A 50 2.45 9.42 13.03
C ARG A 50 1.27 8.45 13.21
N GLN A 51 0.61 8.06 12.13
CA GLN A 51 -0.49 7.09 12.18
C GLN A 51 0.04 5.66 12.39
N LEU A 52 1.07 5.26 11.62
CA LEU A 52 1.67 3.93 11.70
C LEU A 52 2.32 3.63 13.05
N GLN A 53 2.97 4.63 13.68
CA GLN A 53 3.60 4.46 14.99
C GLN A 53 2.64 4.03 16.12
N ARG A 54 1.33 4.26 15.92
CA ARG A 54 0.30 3.91 16.91
C ARG A 54 -0.31 2.54 16.67
N LEU A 55 0.09 1.85 15.58
CA LEU A 55 -0.48 0.57 15.21
C LEU A 55 0.24 -0.57 15.91
N PRO A 56 -0.51 -1.55 16.46
CA PRO A 56 0.02 -2.85 16.84
C PRO A 56 0.41 -3.66 15.60
N THR A 57 1.56 -3.33 15.02
CA THR A 57 2.12 -3.94 13.82
C THR A 57 2.79 -5.27 14.16
N LEU A 58 2.29 -6.36 13.59
CA LEU A 58 2.83 -7.71 13.78
C LEU A 58 4.10 -7.94 12.96
N ALA A 59 4.11 -7.43 11.73
CA ALA A 59 5.22 -7.55 10.80
C ALA A 59 5.17 -6.41 9.78
N ALA A 60 6.33 -6.03 9.28
CA ALA A 60 6.46 -5.04 8.22
C ALA A 60 7.60 -5.44 7.28
N VAL A 61 7.38 -5.29 5.98
CA VAL A 61 8.42 -5.40 4.95
C VAL A 61 8.61 -4.07 4.24
N ALA A 62 9.84 -3.83 3.75
CA ALA A 62 10.16 -2.66 2.95
C ALA A 62 9.67 -2.82 1.51
N GLY A 63 9.12 -1.75 0.95
CA GLY A 63 8.85 -1.63 -0.48
C GLY A 63 9.99 -0.96 -1.24
N ASN A 64 9.89 -0.92 -2.56
CA ASN A 64 10.96 -0.37 -3.38
C ASN A 64 11.09 1.14 -3.25
N THR A 65 10.01 1.85 -2.98
CA THR A 65 10.06 3.30 -2.76
C THR A 65 10.56 3.66 -1.37
N ASP A 66 10.50 2.73 -0.43
CA ASP A 66 11.16 2.84 0.87
C ASP A 66 12.68 2.67 0.69
N ASP A 67 13.11 1.70 -0.13
CA ASP A 67 14.54 1.52 -0.48
C ASP A 67 15.13 2.78 -1.16
N TRP A 68 14.37 3.48 -1.99
CA TRP A 68 14.82 4.74 -2.58
C TRP A 68 15.11 5.82 -1.52
N LEU A 69 14.35 5.83 -0.41
CA LEU A 69 14.58 6.75 0.70
C LEU A 69 15.81 6.39 1.52
N LEU A 70 16.43 5.22 1.31
CA LEU A 70 17.66 4.83 2.00
C LEU A 70 18.87 4.79 1.05
N ALA A 71 18.64 4.85 -0.26
CA ALA A 71 19.68 4.80 -1.26
C ALA A 71 20.69 5.95 -1.13
N ALA A 72 21.99 5.62 -1.18
CA ALA A 72 23.09 6.59 -1.23
C ALA A 72 23.34 7.13 -2.66
N GLY A 73 22.70 6.55 -3.69
CA GLY A 73 22.88 6.90 -5.10
C GLY A 73 22.07 5.99 -6.03
N GLY A 74 22.29 6.10 -7.34
CA GLY A 74 21.63 5.25 -8.35
C GLY A 74 20.15 5.57 -8.61
N LEU A 75 19.65 6.67 -8.06
CA LEU A 75 18.28 7.14 -8.31
C LEU A 75 18.20 7.84 -9.66
N THR A 76 17.15 7.53 -10.42
CA THR A 76 16.73 8.36 -11.57
C THR A 76 16.36 9.77 -11.10
N ALA A 77 16.37 10.75 -12.01
CA ALA A 77 15.97 12.13 -11.69
C ALA A 77 14.58 12.20 -11.03
N ARG A 78 13.63 11.37 -11.50
CA ARG A 78 12.29 11.26 -10.91
C ARG A 78 12.32 10.74 -9.48
N GLN A 79 13.04 9.65 -9.24
CA GLN A 79 13.16 9.06 -7.90
C GLN A 79 13.85 10.04 -6.94
N ALA A 80 14.92 10.69 -7.37
CA ALA A 80 15.64 11.68 -6.57
C ALA A 80 14.74 12.87 -6.18
N ALA A 81 13.92 13.39 -7.10
CA ALA A 81 13.00 14.47 -6.79
C ALA A 81 11.91 14.04 -5.77
N LEU A 82 11.34 12.84 -5.96
CA LEU A 82 10.34 12.29 -5.04
C LEU A 82 10.92 12.04 -3.64
N THR A 83 12.10 11.44 -3.55
CA THR A 83 12.74 11.14 -2.26
C THR A 83 13.24 12.41 -1.58
N ALA A 84 13.72 13.41 -2.33
CA ALA A 84 14.11 14.70 -1.77
C ALA A 84 12.93 15.43 -1.11
N PHE A 85 11.75 15.43 -1.75
CA PHE A 85 10.53 15.94 -1.13
C PHE A 85 10.17 15.14 0.12
N THR A 86 10.09 13.82 -0.01
CA THR A 86 9.65 12.93 1.08
C THR A 86 10.57 13.01 2.31
N ARG A 87 11.90 13.08 2.11
CA ARG A 87 12.88 13.22 3.19
C ARG A 87 12.78 14.55 3.94
N LYS A 88 12.39 15.64 3.26
CA LYS A 88 12.17 16.94 3.94
C LYS A 88 10.98 16.90 4.90
N GLU A 89 9.98 16.08 4.59
CA GLU A 89 8.77 15.94 5.39
C GLU A 89 8.92 14.90 6.51
N LEU A 90 9.75 13.86 6.32
CA LEU A 90 9.91 12.78 7.28
C LEU A 90 10.83 13.17 8.45
N PRO A 91 10.46 12.81 9.70
CA PRO A 91 11.36 12.93 10.83
C PRO A 91 12.39 11.78 10.82
N GLU A 92 13.57 11.99 11.41
CA GLU A 92 14.66 10.99 11.49
C GLU A 92 14.23 9.59 12.00
N PRO A 93 13.36 9.45 13.02
CA PRO A 93 12.88 8.14 13.45
C PRO A 93 12.16 7.35 12.35
N ALA A 94 11.58 8.00 11.34
CA ALA A 94 10.95 7.31 10.22
C ALA A 94 12.01 6.65 9.30
N LEU A 95 13.14 7.33 9.06
CA LEU A 95 14.24 6.77 8.29
C LEU A 95 14.92 5.62 9.03
N THR A 96 15.10 5.76 10.35
CA THR A 96 15.59 4.67 11.20
C THR A 96 14.65 3.47 11.18
N TYR A 97 13.34 3.71 11.24
CA TYR A 97 12.33 2.65 11.10
C TYR A 97 12.46 1.94 9.75
N LEU A 98 12.52 2.66 8.63
CA LEU A 98 12.71 2.05 7.31
C LEU A 98 13.98 1.21 7.22
N ALA A 99 15.10 1.71 7.76
CA ALA A 99 16.37 0.99 7.77
C ALA A 99 16.32 -0.32 8.57
N SER A 100 15.36 -0.48 9.47
CA SER A 100 15.15 -1.72 10.24
C SER A 100 14.31 -2.76 9.51
N LEU A 101 13.60 -2.38 8.44
CA LEU A 101 12.69 -3.27 7.72
C LEU A 101 13.45 -4.26 6.85
N ARG A 102 12.95 -5.50 6.80
CA ARG A 102 13.44 -6.52 5.85
C ARG A 102 12.67 -6.43 4.54
N ARG A 103 13.28 -6.86 3.44
CA ARG A 103 12.61 -6.94 2.12
C ARG A 103 11.57 -8.07 2.04
N SER A 104 11.77 -9.13 2.80
CA SER A 104 10.83 -10.24 2.94
C SER A 104 10.94 -10.87 4.32
N LEU A 105 9.87 -11.57 4.72
CA LEU A 105 9.77 -12.29 5.98
C LEU A 105 9.05 -13.61 5.76
N LEU A 106 9.47 -14.65 6.47
CA LEU A 106 8.69 -15.86 6.68
C LEU A 106 8.24 -15.85 8.13
N LEU A 107 6.93 -15.99 8.35
CA LEU A 107 6.30 -15.97 9.66
C LEU A 107 5.55 -17.28 9.87
N GLU A 108 5.46 -17.74 11.11
CA GLU A 108 4.51 -18.79 11.50
C GLU A 108 3.44 -18.20 12.41
N ARG A 109 2.17 -18.44 12.09
CA ARG A 109 1.05 -17.90 12.86
C ARG A 109 -0.19 -18.76 12.72
N GLU A 110 -0.79 -19.12 13.86
CA GLU A 110 -1.97 -20.00 13.91
C GLU A 110 -1.77 -21.30 13.11
N GLY A 111 -0.54 -21.83 13.06
CA GLY A 111 -0.18 -23.03 12.30
C GLY A 111 0.09 -22.83 10.81
N PHE A 112 -0.02 -21.61 10.28
CA PHE A 112 0.27 -21.28 8.89
C PHE A 112 1.66 -20.66 8.72
N ARG A 113 2.35 -21.05 7.66
CA ARG A 113 3.58 -20.41 7.18
C ARG A 113 3.22 -19.31 6.19
N ILE A 114 3.55 -18.08 6.55
CA ILE A 114 3.17 -16.87 5.84
C ILE A 114 4.42 -16.20 5.30
N PHE A 115 4.58 -16.21 3.97
CA PHE A 115 5.63 -15.47 3.30
C PHE A 115 5.13 -14.06 2.95
N LEU A 116 5.82 -13.05 3.47
CA LEU A 116 5.59 -11.65 3.17
C LEU A 116 6.72 -11.13 2.27
N SER A 117 6.35 -10.47 1.18
CA SER A 117 7.27 -9.69 0.35
C SER A 117 6.52 -8.53 -0.26
N HIS A 118 7.19 -7.38 -0.46
CA HIS A 118 6.52 -6.29 -1.18
C HIS A 118 6.17 -6.71 -2.62
N TYR A 119 7.12 -7.34 -3.32
CA TYR A 119 6.94 -7.83 -4.68
C TYR A 119 6.14 -9.14 -4.73
N PRO A 120 5.40 -9.41 -5.84
CA PRO A 120 4.81 -10.70 -6.13
C PRO A 120 5.90 -11.67 -6.60
N GLN A 121 6.70 -12.17 -5.67
CA GLN A 121 7.82 -13.07 -5.95
C GLN A 121 7.68 -14.38 -5.17
N LEU A 122 8.21 -15.46 -5.73
CA LEU A 122 8.33 -16.71 -5.01
C LEU A 122 9.33 -16.58 -3.85
N PRO A 123 9.11 -17.31 -2.76
CA PRO A 123 10.07 -17.34 -1.67
C PRO A 123 11.41 -17.97 -2.11
N PRO A 124 12.51 -17.59 -1.47
CA PRO A 124 13.85 -18.11 -1.79
C PRO A 124 14.11 -19.52 -1.22
N PHE A 125 13.08 -20.22 -0.73
CA PHE A 125 13.19 -21.52 -0.07
C PHE A 125 12.34 -22.58 -0.78
N SER A 126 12.72 -23.85 -0.61
CA SER A 126 12.20 -24.96 -1.41
C SER A 126 10.75 -25.35 -1.09
N GLU A 127 10.28 -25.10 0.13
CA GLU A 127 8.95 -25.52 0.56
C GLU A 127 7.92 -24.41 0.36
N SER A 128 6.82 -24.70 -0.33
CA SER A 128 5.76 -23.71 -0.61
C SER A 128 5.06 -23.24 0.67
N PRO A 129 4.94 -21.93 0.94
CA PRO A 129 4.24 -21.41 2.11
C PRO A 129 2.74 -21.68 1.99
N ASP A 130 2.01 -21.66 3.10
CA ASP A 130 0.54 -21.75 3.05
C ASP A 130 -0.06 -20.45 2.50
N LEU A 131 0.58 -19.32 2.82
CA LEU A 131 0.16 -17.98 2.46
C LEU A 131 1.32 -17.19 1.84
N LEU A 132 1.09 -16.59 0.68
CA LEU A 132 1.99 -15.63 0.05
C LEU A 132 1.27 -14.27 -0.01
N ILE A 133 1.83 -13.27 0.65
CA ILE A 133 1.19 -11.96 0.76
C ILE A 133 2.13 -10.89 0.21
N CYS A 134 1.62 -10.11 -0.74
CA CYS A 134 2.40 -9.05 -1.40
C CYS A 134 1.61 -7.77 -1.66
N GLY A 135 2.31 -6.73 -2.13
CA GLY A 135 1.75 -5.45 -2.59
C GLY A 135 2.27 -5.12 -4.00
N HIS A 136 2.84 -3.93 -4.20
CA HIS A 136 3.64 -3.50 -5.36
C HIS A 136 2.89 -3.29 -6.68
N THR A 137 1.93 -4.15 -7.02
CA THR A 137 1.14 -4.01 -8.25
C THR A 137 0.07 -2.93 -8.12
N HIS A 138 -0.33 -2.60 -6.89
CA HIS A 138 -1.46 -1.75 -6.52
C HIS A 138 -2.83 -2.27 -6.99
N ILE A 139 -2.88 -3.49 -7.53
CA ILE A 139 -4.07 -4.13 -8.05
C ILE A 139 -4.39 -5.28 -7.11
N PRO A 140 -5.53 -5.25 -6.40
CA PRO A 140 -5.85 -6.33 -5.48
C PRO A 140 -6.09 -7.63 -6.23
N SER A 141 -5.62 -8.72 -5.64
CA SER A 141 -5.75 -10.05 -6.23
C SER A 141 -5.83 -11.12 -5.14
N LEU A 142 -6.51 -12.20 -5.48
CA LEU A 142 -6.65 -13.38 -4.66
C LEU A 142 -6.69 -14.59 -5.59
N PHE A 143 -5.72 -15.48 -5.44
CA PHE A 143 -5.68 -16.73 -6.20
C PHE A 143 -4.96 -17.81 -5.40
N THR A 144 -5.25 -19.06 -5.71
CA THR A 144 -4.53 -20.20 -5.17
C THR A 144 -3.58 -20.73 -6.23
N TRP A 145 -2.33 -20.95 -5.87
CA TRP A 145 -1.34 -21.63 -6.69
C TRP A 145 -0.86 -22.86 -5.95
N GLU A 146 -1.07 -24.04 -6.54
CA GLU A 146 -0.93 -25.34 -5.87
C GLU A 146 -1.75 -25.37 -4.57
N ASN A 147 -1.09 -25.31 -3.41
CA ASN A 147 -1.72 -25.26 -2.09
C ASN A 147 -1.47 -23.93 -1.35
N THR A 148 -0.88 -22.95 -2.02
CA THR A 148 -0.56 -21.63 -1.47
C THR A 148 -1.66 -20.63 -1.82
N LEU A 149 -2.25 -19.99 -0.81
CA LEU A 149 -3.15 -18.86 -1.02
C LEU A 149 -2.33 -17.58 -1.21
N SER A 150 -2.40 -16.99 -2.40
CA SER A 150 -1.70 -15.76 -2.76
C SER A 150 -2.65 -14.56 -2.67
N CYS A 151 -2.23 -13.54 -1.92
CA CYS A 151 -3.04 -12.39 -1.59
C CYS A 151 -2.30 -11.08 -1.90
N ASN A 152 -3.00 -10.15 -2.55
CA ASN A 152 -2.57 -8.77 -2.70
C ASN A 152 -3.73 -7.84 -2.29
N PRO A 153 -3.55 -6.97 -1.28
CA PRO A 153 -4.61 -6.09 -0.81
C PRO A 153 -4.88 -4.89 -1.73
N GLY A 154 -4.11 -4.72 -2.80
CA GLY A 154 -4.12 -3.50 -3.60
C GLY A 154 -3.38 -2.37 -2.89
N SER A 155 -3.67 -1.13 -3.29
CA SER A 155 -3.01 0.05 -2.74
C SER A 155 -3.95 0.94 -1.93
N ILE A 156 -3.45 1.41 -0.78
CA ILE A 156 -4.15 2.39 0.04
C ILE A 156 -4.06 3.79 -0.60
N GLY A 157 -2.85 4.19 -1.02
CA GLY A 157 -2.59 5.57 -1.41
C GLY A 157 -2.61 5.86 -2.90
N ALA A 158 -2.58 4.83 -3.75
CA ALA A 158 -2.45 4.97 -5.21
C ALA A 158 -3.03 3.76 -5.97
N PRO A 159 -4.33 3.44 -5.87
CA PRO A 159 -4.92 2.31 -6.60
C PRO A 159 -4.73 2.46 -8.13
N TYR A 160 -4.53 1.34 -8.84
CA TYR A 160 -4.28 1.32 -10.29
C TYR A 160 -5.24 0.43 -11.10
N ASP A 161 -6.37 0.06 -10.51
CA ASP A 161 -7.33 -0.85 -11.12
C ASP A 161 -8.65 -0.17 -11.52
N ARG A 162 -8.60 1.15 -11.74
CA ARG A 162 -9.73 2.02 -12.15
C ARG A 162 -10.83 2.18 -11.09
N ASP A 163 -10.57 1.78 -9.85
CA ASP A 163 -11.37 2.14 -8.68
C ASP A 163 -10.54 3.09 -7.78
N PRO A 164 -10.89 4.38 -7.69
CA PRO A 164 -10.11 5.36 -6.93
C PRO A 164 -10.22 5.19 -5.41
N ARG A 165 -11.09 4.31 -4.91
CA ARG A 165 -11.20 4.03 -3.48
C ARG A 165 -9.94 3.32 -3.00
N SER A 166 -9.48 3.71 -1.81
CA SER A 166 -8.39 3.04 -1.12
C SER A 166 -8.68 1.55 -0.98
N SER A 167 -7.69 0.69 -1.26
CA SER A 167 -7.79 -0.76 -1.13
C SER A 167 -6.92 -1.27 -0.01
N TYR A 168 -7.46 -2.15 0.84
CA TYR A 168 -6.69 -2.90 1.82
C TYR A 168 -7.29 -4.30 2.01
N GLY A 169 -6.56 -5.19 2.67
CA GLY A 169 -6.97 -6.57 2.85
C GLY A 169 -7.25 -6.94 4.31
N ILE A 170 -8.18 -7.87 4.55
CA ILE A 170 -8.33 -8.57 5.82
C ILE A 170 -7.96 -10.03 5.62
N LEU A 171 -6.88 -10.45 6.27
CA LEU A 171 -6.52 -11.85 6.42
C LEU A 171 -7.25 -12.42 7.63
N THR A 172 -7.95 -13.53 7.45
CA THR A 172 -8.57 -14.30 8.52
C THR A 172 -7.86 -15.64 8.66
N LEU A 173 -7.28 -15.90 9.83
CA LEU A 173 -6.65 -17.18 10.17
C LEU A 173 -7.62 -17.99 11.02
N SER A 174 -8.01 -19.15 10.51
CA SER A 174 -8.91 -20.12 11.13
C SER A 174 -8.51 -21.53 10.67
N ALA A 175 -9.38 -22.55 10.80
CA ALA A 175 -9.11 -23.87 10.22
C ALA A 175 -8.83 -23.82 8.71
N GLN A 176 -9.41 -22.85 8.00
CA GLN A 176 -9.02 -22.49 6.63
C GLN A 176 -8.71 -20.98 6.58
N PRO A 177 -7.61 -20.57 5.91
CA PRO A 177 -7.30 -19.17 5.77
C PRO A 177 -8.23 -18.50 4.76
N GLY A 178 -8.66 -17.28 5.06
CA GLY A 178 -9.52 -16.47 4.20
C GLY A 178 -8.95 -15.09 3.98
N PHE A 179 -9.26 -14.49 2.84
CA PHE A 179 -8.83 -13.14 2.49
C PHE A 179 -9.98 -12.32 1.90
N GLU A 180 -10.19 -11.12 2.42
CA GLU A 180 -11.21 -10.17 1.96
C GLU A 180 -10.53 -8.87 1.52
N ILE A 181 -10.88 -8.39 0.31
CA ILE A 181 -10.47 -7.07 -0.18
C ILE A 181 -11.53 -6.05 0.22
N ARG A 182 -11.10 -4.92 0.78
CA ARG A 182 -11.99 -3.82 1.20
C ARG A 182 -11.65 -2.54 0.48
N ARG A 183 -12.71 -1.83 0.08
CA ARG A 183 -12.64 -0.56 -0.64
C ARG A 183 -13.23 0.57 0.17
N ILE A 184 -12.40 1.58 0.44
CA ILE A 184 -12.72 2.67 1.34
C ILE A 184 -12.66 4.00 0.59
N SER A 185 -13.79 4.68 0.53
CA SER A 185 -13.84 6.07 0.08
C SER A 185 -13.20 6.97 1.14
N TYR A 186 -12.47 7.99 0.68
CA TYR A 186 -11.85 9.03 1.50
C TYR A 186 -11.99 10.37 0.79
N ASP A 187 -11.66 11.47 1.47
CA ASP A 187 -11.73 12.80 0.89
C ASP A 187 -10.56 13.03 -0.08
N THR A 188 -10.78 12.65 -1.35
CA THR A 188 -9.79 12.82 -2.42
C THR A 188 -9.54 14.29 -2.73
N LEU A 189 -10.52 15.18 -2.51
CA LEU A 189 -10.35 16.62 -2.73
C LEU A 189 -9.44 17.23 -1.66
N GLU A 190 -9.58 16.82 -0.40
CA GLU A 190 -8.66 17.20 0.69
C GLU A 190 -7.23 16.76 0.35
N GLU A 191 -7.04 15.51 -0.06
CA GLU A 191 -5.72 14.98 -0.42
C GLU A 191 -5.07 15.74 -1.59
N LEU A 192 -5.83 16.01 -2.65
CA LEU A 192 -5.33 16.75 -3.81
C LEU A 192 -5.02 18.21 -3.49
N ARG A 193 -5.85 18.87 -2.67
CA ARG A 193 -5.56 20.24 -2.20
C ARG A 193 -4.27 20.27 -1.40
N LEU A 194 -4.05 19.29 -0.51
CA LEU A 194 -2.82 19.18 0.27
C LEU A 194 -1.60 18.96 -0.65
N ALA A 195 -1.74 18.10 -1.66
CA ALA A 195 -0.70 17.84 -2.63
C ALA A 195 -0.33 19.08 -3.47
N GLN A 196 -1.32 19.89 -3.85
CA GLN A 196 -1.07 21.18 -4.52
C GLN A 196 -0.40 22.19 -3.59
N GLN A 197 -0.90 22.34 -2.36
CA GLN A 197 -0.35 23.26 -1.37
C GLN A 197 1.11 22.96 -1.03
N LYS A 198 1.46 21.67 -0.91
CA LYS A 198 2.84 21.23 -0.67
C LYS A 198 3.69 21.18 -1.94
N ALA A 199 3.12 21.51 -3.10
CA ALA A 199 3.79 21.49 -4.39
C ALA A 199 4.56 20.17 -4.63
N ILE A 200 3.88 19.03 -4.45
CA ILE A 200 4.55 17.73 -4.57
C ILE A 200 5.18 17.56 -5.97
N PRO A 201 6.34 16.90 -6.07
CA PRO A 201 6.91 16.56 -7.36
C PRO A 201 5.95 15.67 -8.15
N PHE A 202 5.78 15.97 -9.43
CA PHE A 202 4.94 15.19 -10.36
C PHE A 202 3.46 15.11 -9.95
N PHE A 203 2.88 16.20 -9.43
CA PHE A 203 1.45 16.29 -9.14
C PHE A 203 0.55 15.78 -10.28
N SER A 204 0.89 16.11 -11.54
CA SER A 204 0.16 15.65 -12.72
C SER A 204 0.15 14.12 -12.93
N LEU A 205 1.08 13.40 -12.29
CA LEU A 205 1.10 11.94 -12.29
C LEU A 205 0.40 11.34 -11.06
N TYR A 206 0.31 12.12 -9.98
CA TYR A 206 -0.34 11.74 -8.74
C TYR A 206 -1.86 11.90 -8.84
N GLU A 207 -2.34 13.02 -9.38
CA GLU A 207 -3.76 13.35 -9.46
C GLU A 207 -4.62 12.27 -10.15
N PRO A 208 -4.23 11.71 -11.32
CA PRO A 208 -5.04 10.67 -11.96
C PRO A 208 -5.18 9.39 -11.13
N SER A 209 -4.18 9.04 -10.32
CA SER A 209 -4.27 7.87 -9.44
C SER A 209 -5.27 8.08 -8.30
N ILE A 210 -5.39 9.32 -7.80
CA ILE A 210 -6.31 9.67 -6.72
C ILE A 210 -7.74 9.85 -7.24
N GLN A 211 -7.91 10.45 -8.42
CA GLN A 211 -9.22 10.73 -9.00
C GLN A 211 -9.85 9.51 -9.68
N TYR A 212 -9.04 8.72 -10.39
CA TYR A 212 -9.55 7.68 -11.29
C TYR A 212 -9.00 6.29 -11.00
N GLY A 213 -8.08 6.14 -10.03
CA GLY A 213 -7.45 4.85 -9.76
C GLY A 213 -6.64 4.33 -10.95
N ILE A 214 -5.99 5.22 -11.71
CA ILE A 214 -5.18 4.85 -12.88
C ILE A 214 -3.73 5.26 -12.70
N ARG A 215 -2.83 4.45 -13.26
CA ARG A 215 -1.44 4.83 -13.41
C ARG A 215 -1.35 5.89 -14.51
N SER A 216 -0.67 7.00 -14.25
CA SER A 216 -0.60 8.21 -15.08
C SER A 216 -0.29 8.02 -16.59
N ASN A 217 0.26 6.88 -17.00
CA ASN A 217 0.57 6.59 -18.40
C ASN A 217 -0.58 5.88 -19.13
N THR A 218 -1.71 5.63 -18.45
CA THR A 218 -2.91 5.04 -19.05
C THR A 218 -3.89 6.18 -19.34
N PRO A 219 -4.24 6.44 -20.61
CA PRO A 219 -5.20 7.50 -20.92
C PRO A 219 -6.55 7.18 -20.25
N PRO A 220 -7.23 8.19 -19.67
CA PRO A 220 -8.63 8.01 -19.27
C PRO A 220 -9.40 7.63 -20.54
N GLN A 221 -10.05 6.45 -20.54
CA GLN A 221 -10.95 6.11 -21.64
C GLN A 221 -12.03 7.19 -21.68
N ALA A 222 -12.16 7.87 -22.81
CA ALA A 222 -13.26 8.78 -23.06
C ALA A 222 -14.55 8.06 -22.68
N THR A 223 -15.30 8.65 -21.75
CA THR A 223 -16.68 8.23 -21.46
C THR A 223 -17.42 8.25 -22.79
N PHE A 224 -17.72 7.06 -23.33
CA PHE A 224 -18.72 6.92 -24.37
C PHE A 224 -20.05 7.34 -23.75
N ILE A 225 -20.39 8.61 -23.92
CA ILE A 225 -21.78 9.05 -23.81
C ILE A 225 -22.50 8.29 -24.92
N LYS A 226 -23.30 7.29 -24.55
CA LYS A 226 -24.27 6.70 -25.47
C LYS A 226 -25.10 7.86 -26.02
N PRO A 227 -25.18 8.08 -27.33
CA PRO A 227 -26.18 8.98 -27.86
C PRO A 227 -27.54 8.42 -27.44
N GLU A 228 -28.36 9.26 -26.79
CA GLU A 228 -29.76 8.95 -26.57
C GLU A 228 -30.39 8.66 -27.96
N ALA A 229 -31.08 7.53 -28.05
CA ALA A 229 -31.72 7.11 -29.29
C ALA A 229 -32.84 8.10 -29.66
N PRO A 230 -33.07 8.33 -30.97
CA PRO A 230 -34.07 9.29 -31.46
C PRO A 230 -35.50 8.89 -31.15
#